data_AF-A0AAE1V8X6-F1
#
_entry.id   AF-A0AAE1V8X6-F1
#
_cell.length_a   1.000
_cell.length_b   1.000
_cell.length_c   1.000
_cell.angle_alpha   90.00
_cell.angle_beta   90.00
_cell.angle_gamma   90.00
#
_symmetry.space_group_name_H-M   'P 1'
#
loop_
_entity.id
_entity.type
_entity.pdbx_description
1 polymer ?
#
loop_
_entity_poly.entity_id
_entity_poly.type
_entity_poly.pdbx_seq_one_letter_code
_entity_poly.pdbx_strand_id
1 'polypeptide(L)' 'MGGGHGHGVTYKGITIHQPKRWHSVTGKGLCAVMWFWILYRAKKDGPVVLGMRHPWEGHGHGHDH' A
#
# COMPACT_ATOMS: atom_id res chain seq x y z
N MET A 1 27.06 15.72 2.37
CA MET A 1 27.04 14.72 1.28
C MET A 1 26.61 15.44 -0.01
N GLY A 2 27.56 15.72 -0.90
CA GLY A 2 27.36 16.58 -2.08
C GLY A 2 26.51 15.91 -3.16
N GLY A 3 25.53 16.65 -3.71
CA GLY A 3 24.61 16.17 -4.73
C GLY A 3 25.08 16.51 -6.14
N GLY A 4 25.74 15.57 -6.81
CA GLY A 4 25.96 15.63 -8.26
C GLY A 4 24.69 15.26 -9.02
N HIS A 5 24.29 16.08 -9.99
CA HIS A 5 23.26 15.72 -10.96
C HIS A 5 23.82 14.62 -11.88
N GLY A 6 23.26 13.42 -11.82
CA GLY A 6 23.60 12.34 -12.75
C GLY A 6 23.16 12.69 -14.17
N HIS A 7 24.02 12.44 -15.15
CA HIS A 7 23.73 12.68 -16.56
C HIS A 7 22.50 11.88 -16.98
N GLY A 8 21.50 12.53 -17.59
CA GLY A 8 20.27 11.88 -18.06
C GLY A 8 20.58 10.84 -19.15
N VAL A 9 19.74 9.80 -19.23
CA VAL A 9 19.85 8.80 -20.30
C VAL A 9 18.96 9.24 -21.46
N THR A 10 19.57 9.56 -22.61
CA THR A 10 18.83 9.95 -23.82
C THR A 10 18.56 8.72 -24.69
N TYR A 11 17.29 8.48 -25.02
CA TYR A 11 16.87 7.42 -25.93
C TYR A 11 15.81 7.96 -26.91
N LYS A 12 16.02 7.75 -28.21
CA LYS A 12 15.12 8.20 -29.30
C LYS A 12 14.69 9.67 -29.19
N GLY A 13 15.62 10.55 -28.80
CA GLY A 13 15.36 12.00 -28.64
C GLY A 13 14.70 12.40 -27.32
N ILE A 14 14.40 11.46 -26.42
CA ILE A 14 13.86 11.74 -25.09
C ILE A 14 14.97 11.55 -24.04
N THR A 15 15.25 12.59 -23.27
CA THR A 15 16.20 12.54 -22.14
C THR A 15 15.46 12.26 -20.85
N ILE A 16 15.73 11.10 -20.25
CA ILE A 16 15.10 10.67 -18.98
C ILE A 16 15.97 11.14 -17.81
N HIS A 17 15.36 11.92 -16.91
CA HIS A 17 15.98 12.33 -15.66
C HIS A 17 16.03 11.16 -14.68
N GLN A 18 17.24 10.77 -14.27
CA GLN A 18 17.41 9.73 -13.27
C GLN A 18 17.00 10.27 -11.89
N PRO A 19 16.01 9.66 -11.22
CA PRO A 19 15.61 10.08 -9.89
C PRO A 19 16.77 9.85 -8.90
N LYS A 20 16.96 10.77 -7.95
CA LYS A 20 17.94 10.58 -6.87
C LYS A 20 17.60 9.29 -6.11
N ARG A 21 18.61 8.51 -5.71
CA ARG A 21 18.42 7.23 -4.99
C ARG A 21 17.45 7.33 -3.81
N TRP A 22 17.51 8.42 -3.05
CA TRP A 22 16.59 8.66 -1.93
C TRP A 22 15.12 8.71 -2.36
N HIS A 23 14.81 9.30 -3.51
CA HIS A 23 13.44 9.34 -4.03
C HIS A 23 12.95 7.92 -4.38
N SER A 24 13.78 7.13 -5.08
CA SER A 24 13.40 5.77 -5.47
C SER A 24 13.27 4.82 -4.28
N VAL A 25 14.15 4.93 -3.28
CA VAL A 25 14.11 4.08 -2.07
C VAL A 25 12.88 4.43 -1.23
N THR A 26 12.65 5.72 -0.95
CA THR A 26 11.48 6.16 -0.17
C THR A 26 10.18 5.82 -0.90
N GLY A 27 10.12 6.00 -2.22
CA GLY A 27 8.94 5.63 -3.02
C GLY A 27 8.62 4.13 -2.93
N LYS A 28 9.64 3.26 -3.04
CA LYS A 28 9.46 1.81 -2.87
C LYS A 28 9.05 1.45 -1.44
N GLY A 29 9.64 2.09 -0.43
CA GLY A 29 9.30 1.88 0.98
C GLY A 29 7.84 2.24 1.29
N LEU A 30 7.37 3.40 0.84
CA LEU A 30 5.98 3.82 1.02
C LEU A 30 4.99 2.90 0.29
N CYS A 31 5.34 2.46 -0.93
CA CYS A 31 4.52 1.48 -1.66
C CYS A 31 4.43 0.14 -0.90
N ALA A 32 5.54 -0.33 -0.33
CA ALA A 32 5.54 -1.54 0.49
C ALA A 32 4.69 -1.38 1.75
N VAL A 33 4.75 -0.23 2.44
CA VAL A 33 3.92 0.05 3.62
C VAL A 33 2.43 0.07 3.27
N MET A 34 2.05 0.70 2.16
CA MET A 34 0.68 0.73 1.67
C MET A 34 0.13 -0.69 1.47
N TRP A 35 0.86 -1.53 0.73
CA TRP A 35 0.43 -2.90 0.46
C TRP A 35 0.44 -3.78 1.71
N PHE A 36 1.45 -3.64 2.57
CA PHE A 36 1.49 -4.30 3.87
C PHE A 36 0.22 -3.97 4.68
N TRP A 37 -0.18 -2.70 4.71
CA TRP A 37 -1.37 -2.26 5.44
C TRP A 37 -2.65 -2.86 4.87
N ILE A 38 -2.80 -2.85 3.55
CA ILE A 38 -3.97 -3.46 2.88
C ILE A 38 -4.06 -4.94 3.23
N LEU A 39 -2.97 -5.69 3.14
CA LEU A 39 -2.95 -7.13 3.45
C LEU A 39 -3.19 -7.40 4.95
N TYR A 40 -2.65 -6.56 5.83
CA TYR A 40 -2.93 -6.63 7.26
C TYR A 40 -4.43 -6.44 7.56
N ARG A 41 -5.05 -5.41 6.99
CA ARG A 41 -6.49 -5.15 7.10
C ARG A 41 -7.31 -6.28 6.47
N ALA A 42 -6.90 -6.80 5.32
CA ALA A 42 -7.54 -7.97 4.71
C ALA A 42 -7.48 -9.21 5.61
N LYS A 43 -6.40 -9.41 6.36
CA LYS A 43 -6.31 -10.51 7.34
C LYS A 43 -7.22 -10.29 8.55
N LYS A 44 -7.31 -9.06 9.07
CA LYS A 44 -8.09 -8.74 10.28
C LYS A 44 -9.59 -8.63 10.02
N ASP A 45 -9.95 -7.96 8.93
CA ASP A 45 -11.32 -7.62 8.57
C ASP A 45 -11.84 -8.47 7.40
N GLY A 46 -11.06 -9.46 6.95
CA GLY A 46 -11.35 -10.30 5.78
C GLY A 46 -12.77 -10.86 5.73
N PRO A 47 -13.30 -11.47 6.81
CA PRO A 47 -14.66 -11.99 6.82
C PRO A 47 -15.74 -10.93 6.62
N VAL A 48 -15.52 -9.70 7.10
CA VAL A 48 -16.47 -8.58 6.97
C VAL A 48 -16.38 -7.96 5.58
N VAL A 49 -15.16 -7.74 5.09
CA VAL A 49 -14.92 -7.14 3.76
C VAL A 49 -15.33 -8.10 2.63
N LEU A 50 -15.19 -9.41 2.84
CA LEU A 50 -15.63 -10.44 1.88
C LEU A 50 -17.10 -10.84 2.05
N GLY A 51 -17.86 -10.17 2.95
CA GLY A 51 -19.29 -10.43 3.14
C GLY A 51 -19.61 -11.81 3.74
N MET A 52 -18.62 -12.50 4.30
CA MET A 52 -18.77 -13.83 4.91
C MET A 52 -19.28 -13.76 6.36
N ARG A 53 -19.33 -12.55 6.95
CA ARG A 53 -19.88 -12.29 8.28
C ARG A 53 -20.45 -10.88 8.31
N HIS A 54 -21.73 -10.75 8.67
CA HIS A 54 -22.35 -9.44 8.80
C HIS A 54 -22.06 -8.82 10.19
N PRO A 55 -21.83 -7.49 10.30
CA PRO A 55 -21.54 -6.81 11.56
C PRO A 55 -22.57 -7.03 12.69
N TRP A 56 -23.81 -7.40 12.33
CA TRP A 56 -24.95 -7.53 13.24
C TRP A 56 -25.26 -8.97 13.69
N GLU A 57 -24.50 -9.99 13.24
CA GLU A 57 -24.73 -11.39 13.64
C GLU A 57 -24.28 -11.73 15.07
N GLY A 58 -23.82 -10.74 15.84
CA GLY A 58 -23.44 -10.89 17.25
C GLY A 58 -24.55 -10.67 18.26
N HIS A 59 -25.73 -10.18 17.86
CA HIS A 59 -26.87 -9.99 18.77
C HIS A 59 -27.82 -11.19 18.66
N GLY A 60 -27.56 -12.21 19.49
CA GLY A 60 -28.51 -13.29 19.70
C GLY A 60 -29.81 -12.73 20.28
N HIS A 61 -30.93 -13.07 19.63
CA HIS A 61 -32.25 -12.92 20.21
C HIS A 61 -32.36 -13.83 21.44
N GLY A 62 -32.16 -13.28 22.63
CA GLY A 62 -32.57 -13.91 23.87
C GLY A 62 -34.09 -13.91 23.93
N HIS A 63 -34.69 -15.06 23.60
CA HIS A 63 -36.04 -15.40 24.04
C HIS A 63 -35.98 -15.63 25.56
N ASP A 64 -36.29 -14.60 26.34
CA ASP A 64 -36.70 -14.79 27.73
C ASP A 64 -38.19 -15.14 27.76
N HIS A 65 -38.51 -16.14 28.60
CA HIS A 65 -39.80 -16.83 28.73
C HIS A 65 -40.95 -15.93 29.20
#